data_AF-A0A0J8GWX8-F1
#
_entry.id   AF-A0A0J8GWX8-F1
#
_cell.length_a   1.000
_cell.length_b   1.000
_cell.length_c   1.000
_cell.angle_alpha   90.00
_cell.angle_beta   90.00
_cell.angle_gamma   90.00
#
_symmetry.space_group_name_H-M   'P 1'
#
loop_
_entity.id
_entity.type
_entity.pdbx_description
1 polymer ?
#
loop_
_entity_poly.entity_id
_entity_poly.type
_entity_poly.pdbx_seq_one_letter_code
_entity_poly.pdbx_strand_id
1 'polypeptide(L)'
;MRLIQLGIVLLSLFSSIIHANEQVPCWLNKPINDHLIGFIGVSSPYAAKADLPLTSSRKKALSKMAAYFDWTLIESDFENLKQNTKALSNGAEIIFAKGFQNQNGFFSYVTFQDNRHRTQQKSLNKLCKLSVCQFEKCQPDWLCKSNASAVFGASNLTSIPSRQYLKTAENAREIMSYLDQAYVDEYIYKVNTTGLKQNVDFRLRNWNVDKLGTSNSKLLNTNVCHSRHFLFSRFTHDNLSVVPLKTFDTWFVNPHLPSRQGAVGSFVGYTADGKFSSSIKFAIKDALIELAKVKEIEIESEYLIESGTGIFTLSKTKEITSTSVSAKLMDIKIKEKDNKLVVYTWLLENPQQGN
;
A
#
# COMPACT_ATOMS: atom_id res chain seq x y z
N MET A 1 60.54 17.71 21.54
CA MET A 1 59.29 18.09 22.25
C MET A 1 58.55 19.10 21.40
N ARG A 2 57.34 18.93 20.88
CA ARG A 2 56.30 17.89 20.97
C ARG A 2 55.63 17.81 19.60
N LEU A 3 55.37 16.60 19.12
CA LEU A 3 54.45 16.32 18.01
C LEU A 3 53.03 16.70 18.43
N ILE A 4 52.28 17.35 17.53
CA ILE A 4 50.83 17.50 17.64
C ILE A 4 50.22 16.44 16.71
N GLN A 5 49.55 15.46 17.31
CA GLN A 5 48.91 14.34 16.62
C GLN A 5 47.68 14.79 15.84
N LEU A 6 47.62 14.35 14.57
CA LEU A 6 46.42 14.24 13.78
C LEU A 6 45.41 13.30 14.46
N GLY A 7 44.19 13.78 14.66
CA GLY A 7 43.03 12.96 14.98
C GLY A 7 41.92 13.22 13.97
N ILE A 8 42.07 12.71 12.74
CA ILE A 8 40.97 12.68 11.77
C ILE A 8 40.06 11.52 12.16
N VAL A 9 38.96 11.84 12.84
CA VAL A 9 37.85 10.92 13.06
C VAL A 9 37.14 10.72 11.73
N LEU A 10 37.52 9.67 11.01
CA LEU A 10 36.86 9.22 9.79
C LEU A 10 35.56 8.50 10.19
N LEU A 11 34.49 9.27 10.37
CA LEU A 11 33.12 8.76 10.46
C LEU A 11 32.76 8.14 9.09
N SER A 12 32.87 6.83 9.00
CA SER A 12 32.39 6.03 7.87
C SER A 12 30.86 6.06 7.83
N LEU A 13 30.32 7.06 7.13
CA LEU A 13 28.96 7.03 6.61
C LEU A 13 28.86 5.89 5.58
N PHE A 14 28.52 4.69 6.04
CA PHE A 14 28.05 3.62 5.17
C PHE A 14 26.71 4.05 4.55
N SER A 15 26.79 4.80 3.46
CA SER A 15 25.67 5.04 2.57
C SER A 15 25.36 3.74 1.85
N SER A 16 24.37 3.00 2.35
CA SER A 16 23.78 1.86 1.65
C SER A 16 23.04 2.39 0.42
N ILE A 17 23.77 2.61 -0.67
CA ILE A 17 23.18 2.87 -1.99
C ILE A 17 22.57 1.53 -2.43
N ILE A 18 21.25 1.47 -2.54
CA ILE A 18 20.60 0.38 -3.27
C ILE A 18 21.00 0.56 -4.73
N HIS A 19 21.87 -0.32 -5.23
CA HIS A 19 22.38 -0.22 -6.58
C HIS A 19 21.28 -0.67 -7.55
N ALA A 20 20.70 0.27 -8.31
CA ALA A 20 19.72 0.00 -9.37
C ALA A 20 20.21 -0.96 -10.48
N ASN A 21 21.46 -1.44 -10.40
CA ASN A 21 22.08 -2.41 -11.30
C ASN A 21 22.13 -3.84 -10.75
N GLU A 22 21.59 -4.12 -9.55
CA GLU A 22 21.48 -5.50 -9.05
C GLU A 22 20.57 -6.33 -9.96
N GLN A 23 21.09 -7.46 -10.45
CA GLN A 23 20.31 -8.43 -11.23
C GLN A 23 19.62 -9.40 -10.28
N VAL A 24 18.29 -9.43 -10.36
CA VAL A 24 17.43 -10.27 -9.53
C VAL A 24 16.49 -11.10 -10.40
N PRO A 25 15.97 -12.24 -9.92
CA PRO A 25 14.95 -12.95 -10.67
C PRO A 25 13.74 -12.06 -10.95
N CYS A 26 13.21 -12.10 -12.16
CA CYS A 26 12.10 -11.22 -12.55
C CYS A 26 10.86 -11.38 -11.67
N TRP A 27 10.63 -12.59 -11.14
CA TRP A 27 9.53 -12.86 -10.22
C TRP A 27 9.65 -12.09 -8.89
N LEU A 28 10.84 -11.62 -8.50
CA LEU A 28 11.02 -10.81 -7.29
C LEU A 28 10.36 -9.43 -7.45
N ASN A 29 10.43 -8.85 -8.65
CA ASN A 29 9.80 -7.56 -8.98
C ASN A 29 8.34 -7.70 -9.39
N LYS A 30 8.00 -8.77 -10.13
CA LYS A 30 6.66 -9.02 -10.67
C LYS A 30 6.30 -10.49 -10.40
N PRO A 31 5.78 -10.80 -9.19
CA PRO A 31 5.48 -12.18 -8.80
C PRO A 31 4.33 -12.78 -9.60
N ILE A 32 3.52 -11.95 -10.26
CA ILE A 32 2.32 -12.37 -10.98
C ILE A 32 2.30 -11.74 -12.37
N ASN A 33 1.93 -12.54 -13.35
CA ASN A 33 1.66 -12.09 -14.72
C ASN A 33 0.50 -12.90 -15.30
N ASP A 34 0.11 -12.57 -16.53
CA ASP A 34 -1.07 -13.12 -17.22
C ASP A 34 -1.03 -14.65 -17.39
N HIS A 35 0.11 -15.29 -17.13
CA HIS A 35 0.30 -16.73 -17.28
C HIS A 35 0.79 -17.43 -16.00
N LEU A 36 1.12 -16.69 -14.94
CA LEU A 36 1.71 -17.23 -13.72
C LEU A 36 1.21 -16.47 -12.50
N ILE A 37 0.56 -17.19 -11.59
CA ILE A 37 0.32 -16.75 -10.22
C ILE A 37 1.36 -17.42 -9.34
N GLY A 38 2.15 -16.63 -8.60
CA GLY A 38 3.10 -17.21 -7.67
C GLY A 38 3.37 -16.37 -6.44
N PHE A 39 4.05 -17.02 -5.50
CA PHE A 39 4.16 -16.56 -4.13
C PHE A 39 5.62 -16.56 -3.70
N ILE A 40 6.06 -15.44 -3.13
CA ILE A 40 7.44 -15.27 -2.64
C ILE A 40 7.51 -15.62 -1.16
N GLY A 41 8.41 -16.53 -0.83
CA GLY A 41 8.84 -16.80 0.54
C GLY A 41 10.24 -16.24 0.77
N VAL A 42 10.45 -15.68 1.97
CA VAL A 42 11.73 -15.06 2.35
C VAL A 42 12.20 -15.63 3.68
N SER A 43 13.48 -15.92 3.82
CA SER A 43 14.11 -16.28 5.08
C SER A 43 15.37 -15.47 5.33
N SER A 44 15.94 -15.64 6.54
CA SER A 44 17.30 -15.17 6.80
C SER A 44 18.25 -15.73 5.73
N PRO A 45 19.19 -14.92 5.22
CA PRO A 45 20.21 -15.39 4.29
C PRO A 45 21.28 -16.25 5.01
N TYR A 46 21.38 -16.12 6.34
CA TYR A 46 22.37 -16.83 7.16
C TYR A 46 21.66 -17.81 8.11
N ALA A 47 22.21 -19.02 8.20
CA ALA A 47 21.74 -20.06 9.10
C ALA A 47 22.87 -21.02 9.48
N ALA A 48 22.72 -21.69 10.62
CA ALA A 48 23.69 -22.68 11.09
C ALA A 48 23.80 -23.92 10.18
N LYS A 49 22.74 -24.24 9.42
CA LYS A 49 22.73 -25.30 8.41
C LYS A 49 22.59 -24.68 7.02
N ALA A 50 23.45 -25.08 6.09
CA ALA A 50 23.54 -24.51 4.74
C ALA A 50 22.20 -24.51 3.97
N ASP A 51 21.39 -25.56 4.12
CA ASP A 51 20.12 -25.71 3.39
C ASP A 51 18.92 -25.04 4.07
N LEU A 52 19.05 -24.61 5.32
CA LEU A 52 17.94 -24.07 6.11
C LEU A 52 17.32 -22.81 5.50
N PRO A 53 18.08 -21.86 4.89
CA PRO A 53 17.49 -20.71 4.20
C PRO A 53 16.60 -21.13 3.03
N LEU A 54 17.05 -22.10 2.22
CA LEU A 54 16.27 -22.58 1.08
C LEU A 54 14.97 -23.23 1.54
N THR A 55 15.02 -24.19 2.47
CA THR A 55 13.82 -24.91 2.92
C THR A 55 12.86 -23.98 3.68
N SER A 56 13.37 -23.06 4.50
CA SER A 56 12.55 -22.09 5.24
C SER A 56 11.86 -21.08 4.32
N SER A 57 12.57 -20.58 3.30
CA SER A 57 11.97 -19.67 2.32
C SER A 57 10.92 -20.39 1.47
N ARG A 58 11.17 -21.63 1.02
CA ARG A 58 10.18 -22.44 0.29
C ARG A 58 8.95 -22.77 1.12
N LYS A 59 9.12 -23.15 2.39
CA LYS A 59 8.01 -23.37 3.33
C LYS A 59 7.11 -22.14 3.42
N LYS A 60 7.68 -20.95 3.57
CA LYS A 60 6.92 -19.69 3.62
C LYS A 60 6.24 -19.35 2.29
N ALA A 61 6.88 -19.64 1.16
CA ALA A 61 6.26 -19.45 -0.16
C ALA A 61 5.03 -20.35 -0.32
N LEU A 62 5.17 -21.63 0.03
CA LEU A 62 4.10 -22.63 0.00
C LEU A 62 2.96 -22.28 0.96
N SER A 63 3.26 -21.89 2.20
CA SER A 63 2.23 -21.46 3.16
C SER A 63 1.43 -20.26 2.66
N LYS A 64 2.06 -19.31 1.95
CA LYS A 64 1.34 -18.17 1.34
C LYS A 64 0.44 -18.62 0.19
N MET A 65 0.90 -19.54 -0.65
CA MET A 65 0.10 -20.12 -1.73
C MET A 65 -1.11 -20.87 -1.16
N ALA A 66 -0.89 -21.72 -0.17
CA ALA A 66 -1.96 -22.46 0.50
C ALA A 66 -2.97 -21.54 1.19
N ALA A 67 -2.50 -20.50 1.89
CA ALA A 67 -3.39 -19.52 2.51
C ALA A 67 -4.25 -18.74 1.50
N TYR A 68 -3.75 -18.54 0.28
CA TYR A 68 -4.51 -17.88 -0.78
C TYR A 68 -5.53 -18.83 -1.43
N PHE A 69 -5.19 -20.10 -1.66
CA PHE A 69 -6.11 -21.09 -2.23
C PHE A 69 -6.96 -21.84 -1.18
N ASP A 70 -6.93 -21.43 0.09
CA ASP A 70 -7.57 -22.11 1.23
C ASP A 70 -7.21 -23.60 1.34
N TRP A 71 -5.97 -23.95 1.01
CA TRP A 71 -5.50 -25.32 1.12
C TRP A 71 -5.09 -25.65 2.56
N THR A 72 -5.56 -26.80 3.04
CA THR A 72 -5.06 -27.40 4.27
C THR A 72 -3.85 -28.27 3.92
N LEU A 73 -2.65 -27.82 4.30
CA LEU A 73 -1.41 -28.58 4.09
C LEU A 73 -1.18 -29.54 5.26
N ILE A 74 -0.68 -30.74 4.96
CA ILE A 74 -0.24 -31.73 5.97
C ILE A 74 1.28 -31.74 6.12
N GLU A 75 1.80 -32.46 7.11
CA GLU A 75 3.24 -32.48 7.41
C GLU A 75 4.10 -32.94 6.22
N SER A 76 3.63 -33.96 5.47
CA SER A 76 4.32 -34.48 4.28
C SER A 76 4.43 -33.45 3.13
N ASP A 77 3.56 -32.43 3.11
CA ASP A 77 3.66 -31.31 2.15
C ASP A 77 4.88 -30.42 2.43
N PHE A 78 5.44 -30.47 3.64
CA PHE A 78 6.63 -29.71 4.02
C PHE A 78 7.93 -30.53 3.98
N GLU A 79 7.84 -31.82 3.67
CA GLU A 79 9.00 -32.67 3.44
C GLU A 79 9.60 -32.46 2.05
N ASN A 80 10.90 -32.70 1.91
CA ASN A 80 11.62 -32.67 0.63
C ASN A 80 11.51 -31.37 -0.18
N LEU A 81 11.28 -30.23 0.49
CA LEU A 81 11.21 -28.89 -0.14
C LEU A 81 12.48 -28.45 -0.88
N LYS A 82 13.56 -29.25 -0.89
CA LYS A 82 14.76 -28.99 -1.72
C LYS A 82 14.51 -29.31 -3.20
N GLN A 83 13.55 -30.16 -3.52
CA GLN A 83 13.18 -30.46 -4.90
C GLN A 83 12.47 -29.27 -5.56
N ASN A 84 12.69 -29.09 -6.86
CA ASN A 84 12.08 -27.98 -7.61
C ASN A 84 10.62 -28.26 -7.95
N THR A 85 10.19 -29.51 -8.00
CA THR A 85 8.79 -29.88 -8.24
C THR A 85 8.29 -30.70 -7.07
N LYS A 86 6.98 -30.60 -6.80
CA LYS A 86 6.33 -31.39 -5.77
C LYS A 86 4.84 -31.51 -6.08
N ALA A 87 4.30 -32.73 -5.93
CA ALA A 87 2.87 -32.95 -5.81
C ALA A 87 2.47 -32.80 -4.33
N LEU A 88 1.42 -32.03 -4.08
CA LEU A 88 0.86 -31.83 -2.75
C LEU A 88 -0.22 -32.87 -2.45
N SER A 89 -0.53 -33.05 -1.17
CA SER A 89 -1.56 -33.97 -0.67
C SER A 89 -2.96 -33.71 -1.24
N ASN A 90 -3.25 -32.47 -1.61
CA ASN A 90 -4.50 -32.05 -2.25
C ASN A 90 -4.52 -32.29 -3.77
N GLY A 91 -3.51 -32.95 -4.34
CA GLY A 91 -3.39 -33.22 -5.77
C GLY A 91 -2.83 -32.07 -6.61
N ALA A 92 -2.53 -30.91 -6.02
CA ALA A 92 -1.93 -29.80 -6.74
C ALA A 92 -0.44 -30.08 -7.06
N GLU A 93 -0.05 -29.82 -8.30
CA GLU A 93 1.36 -29.87 -8.71
C GLU A 93 1.98 -28.47 -8.69
N ILE A 94 3.08 -28.33 -7.95
CA ILE A 94 3.77 -27.06 -7.78
C ILE A 94 5.22 -27.14 -8.27
N ILE A 95 5.75 -25.98 -8.67
CA ILE A 95 7.13 -25.79 -9.04
C ILE A 95 7.74 -24.61 -8.29
N PHE A 96 8.95 -24.81 -7.77
CA PHE A 96 9.81 -23.81 -7.16
C PHE A 96 10.86 -23.32 -8.15
N ALA A 97 11.00 -21.99 -8.24
CA ALA A 97 12.15 -21.39 -8.91
C ALA A 97 13.47 -21.74 -8.17
N LYS A 98 14.60 -21.49 -8.85
CA LYS A 98 15.91 -21.52 -8.18
C LYS A 98 15.93 -20.46 -7.07
N GLY A 99 16.44 -20.83 -5.90
CA GLY A 99 16.60 -19.90 -4.78
C GLY A 99 17.52 -18.74 -5.17
N PHE A 100 17.19 -17.55 -4.69
CA PHE A 100 17.97 -16.33 -4.90
C PHE A 100 18.35 -15.74 -3.55
N GLN A 101 19.61 -15.34 -3.38
CA GLN A 101 20.10 -14.77 -2.13
C GLN A 101 20.75 -13.42 -2.40
N ASN A 102 20.43 -12.45 -1.56
CA ASN A 102 21.20 -11.21 -1.45
C ASN A 102 21.34 -10.81 0.03
N GLN A 103 21.88 -9.62 0.28
CA GLN A 103 22.11 -9.10 1.65
C GLN A 103 20.81 -9.01 2.46
N ASN A 104 19.68 -8.86 1.78
CA ASN A 104 18.37 -8.68 2.40
C ASN A 104 17.65 -10.00 2.64
N GLY A 105 18.14 -11.17 2.22
CA GLY A 105 17.44 -12.42 2.46
C GLY A 105 17.74 -13.54 1.48
N PHE A 106 17.21 -14.72 1.81
CA PHE A 106 17.09 -15.83 0.88
C PHE A 106 15.63 -15.90 0.41
N PHE A 107 15.43 -15.84 -0.90
CA PHE A 107 14.16 -15.75 -1.59
C PHE A 107 13.88 -17.05 -2.34
N SER A 108 12.65 -17.52 -2.20
CA SER A 108 12.10 -18.61 -2.99
C SER A 108 10.76 -18.20 -3.58
N TYR A 109 10.43 -18.77 -4.72
CA TYR A 109 9.19 -18.52 -5.44
C TYR A 109 8.52 -19.84 -5.78
N VAL A 110 7.21 -19.93 -5.56
CA VAL A 110 6.38 -21.10 -5.88
C VAL A 110 5.24 -20.68 -6.81
N THR A 111 4.91 -21.55 -7.76
CA THR A 111 3.78 -21.40 -8.68
C THR A 111 3.25 -22.78 -9.07
N PHE A 112 2.12 -22.85 -9.76
CA PHE A 112 1.61 -24.10 -10.32
C PHE A 112 2.55 -24.64 -11.39
N GLN A 113 2.67 -25.95 -11.46
CA GLN A 113 3.35 -26.62 -12.55
C GLN A 113 2.48 -26.56 -13.82
N ASP A 114 3.04 -26.08 -14.93
CA ASP A 114 2.45 -26.18 -16.27
C ASP A 114 3.01 -27.43 -16.97
N ASN A 115 2.23 -27.99 -17.91
CA ASN A 115 2.60 -29.10 -18.80
C ASN A 115 3.91 -28.83 -19.58
N ARG A 116 4.35 -27.57 -19.67
CA ARG A 116 5.61 -27.14 -20.31
C ARG A 116 6.74 -26.91 -19.30
N HIS A 117 6.93 -27.86 -18.37
CA HIS A 117 7.86 -27.77 -17.24
C HIS A 117 9.25 -27.18 -17.57
N ARG A 118 9.92 -27.64 -18.65
CA ARG A 118 11.27 -27.13 -19.02
C ARG A 118 11.26 -25.65 -19.41
N THR A 119 10.27 -25.22 -20.19
CA THR A 119 10.12 -23.83 -20.62
C THR A 119 9.75 -22.93 -19.45
N GLN A 120 8.86 -23.41 -18.58
CA GLN A 120 8.49 -22.72 -17.35
C GLN A 120 9.71 -22.50 -16.44
N GLN A 121 10.52 -23.55 -16.19
CA GLN A 121 11.72 -23.43 -15.36
C GLN A 121 12.74 -22.44 -15.95
N LYS A 122 12.90 -22.39 -17.27
CA LYS A 122 13.76 -21.39 -17.93
C LYS A 122 13.23 -19.97 -17.72
N SER A 123 11.92 -19.78 -17.83
CA SER A 123 11.26 -18.48 -17.58
C SER A 123 11.40 -18.01 -16.14
N LEU A 124 11.22 -18.91 -15.17
CA LEU A 124 11.36 -18.61 -13.73
C LEU A 124 12.78 -18.18 -13.31
N ASN A 125 13.80 -18.56 -14.09
CA ASN A 125 15.19 -18.20 -13.81
C ASN A 125 15.67 -16.98 -14.61
N LYS A 126 14.77 -16.28 -15.33
CA LYS A 126 15.09 -15.04 -16.02
C LYS A 126 15.47 -13.95 -15.02
N LEU A 127 16.58 -13.26 -15.28
CA LEU A 127 17.05 -12.13 -14.50
C LEU A 127 16.53 -10.79 -15.06
N CYS A 128 16.27 -9.87 -14.15
CA CYS A 128 15.80 -8.51 -14.38
C CYS A 128 16.56 -7.56 -13.45
N LYS A 129 16.62 -6.27 -13.80
CA LYS A 129 17.12 -5.24 -12.88
C LYS A 129 16.18 -5.11 -11.68
N LEU A 130 16.72 -4.97 -10.47
CA LEU A 130 15.93 -4.71 -9.27
C LEU A 130 15.06 -3.46 -9.46
N SER A 131 13.77 -3.57 -9.15
CA SER A 131 12.86 -2.42 -9.26
C SER A 131 13.08 -1.46 -8.08
N VAL A 132 13.51 -0.24 -8.38
CA VAL A 132 13.68 0.83 -7.39
C VAL A 132 12.50 1.79 -7.48
N CYS A 133 11.93 2.17 -6.34
CA CYS A 133 10.81 3.12 -6.29
C CYS A 133 11.32 4.57 -6.42
N GLN A 134 10.79 5.30 -7.40
CA GLN A 134 11.01 6.72 -7.64
C GLN A 134 9.64 7.39 -7.83
N PHE A 135 9.04 7.83 -6.73
CA PHE A 135 7.68 8.39 -6.73
C PHE A 135 7.54 9.66 -7.58
N GLU A 136 8.54 10.54 -7.55
CA GLU A 136 8.56 11.78 -8.36
C GLU A 136 8.47 11.50 -9.86
N LYS A 137 9.20 10.48 -10.32
CA LYS A 137 9.23 10.06 -11.73
C LYS A 137 8.15 9.04 -12.05
N CYS A 138 7.36 8.63 -11.05
CA CYS A 138 6.40 7.53 -11.16
C CYS A 138 7.05 6.26 -11.74
N GLN A 139 8.25 5.92 -11.28
CA GLN A 139 8.96 4.72 -11.72
C GLN A 139 9.08 3.71 -10.58
N PRO A 140 8.66 2.46 -10.78
CA PRO A 140 7.95 1.94 -11.97
C PRO A 140 6.54 2.53 -12.13
N ASP A 141 6.04 2.58 -13.38
CA ASP A 141 4.75 3.20 -13.76
C ASP A 141 3.56 2.83 -12.87
N TRP A 142 3.53 1.59 -12.38
CA TRP A 142 2.47 1.10 -11.51
C TRP A 142 2.38 1.81 -10.15
N LEU A 143 3.39 2.60 -9.75
CA LEU A 143 3.34 3.43 -8.53
C LEU A 143 2.33 4.58 -8.64
N CYS A 144 2.08 5.09 -9.84
CA CYS A 144 1.17 6.23 -10.07
C CYS A 144 0.11 5.96 -11.15
N LYS A 145 0.05 4.73 -11.68
CA LYS A 145 -0.92 4.33 -12.69
C LYS A 145 -1.50 2.99 -12.27
N SER A 146 -2.76 2.97 -11.85
CA SER A 146 -3.44 1.72 -11.52
C SER A 146 -4.55 1.42 -12.52
N ASN A 147 -4.25 0.62 -13.55
CA ASN A 147 -5.25 0.23 -14.57
C ASN A 147 -6.34 -0.74 -14.03
N ALA A 148 -6.31 -1.05 -12.74
CA ALA A 148 -7.21 -1.94 -12.05
C ALA A 148 -7.30 -1.55 -10.57
N SER A 149 -8.33 -1.99 -9.85
CA SER A 149 -8.42 -1.81 -8.40
C SER A 149 -7.22 -2.48 -7.72
N ALA A 150 -6.31 -1.67 -7.17
CA ALA A 150 -5.12 -2.12 -6.50
C ALA A 150 -4.91 -1.32 -5.22
N VAL A 151 -4.34 -1.96 -4.21
CA VAL A 151 -3.93 -1.32 -2.96
C VAL A 151 -2.42 -1.43 -2.80
N PHE A 152 -1.83 -0.39 -2.22
CA PHE A 152 -0.40 -0.35 -1.97
C PHE A 152 -0.10 -0.72 -0.52
N GLY A 153 0.72 -1.74 -0.34
CA GLY A 153 1.31 -2.09 0.95
C GLY A 153 2.73 -1.56 1.03
N ALA A 154 3.05 -0.80 2.07
CA ALA A 154 4.39 -0.31 2.34
C ALA A 154 4.89 -0.84 3.68
N SER A 155 6.18 -1.19 3.77
CA SER A 155 6.79 -1.62 5.03
C SER A 155 8.21 -1.08 5.16
N ASN A 156 8.51 -0.51 6.34
CA ASN A 156 9.85 -0.09 6.70
C ASN A 156 10.81 -1.29 6.73
N LEU A 157 12.10 -1.04 6.57
CA LEU A 157 13.13 -2.06 6.75
C LEU A 157 13.02 -2.69 8.14
N THR A 158 13.12 -4.02 8.20
CA THR A 158 13.06 -4.79 9.45
C THR A 158 14.29 -5.69 9.56
N SER A 159 14.73 -6.00 10.78
CA SER A 159 15.82 -6.95 11.03
C SER A 159 15.52 -8.37 10.53
N ILE A 160 14.25 -8.71 10.29
CA ILE A 160 13.81 -10.01 9.80
C ILE A 160 13.17 -9.82 8.42
N PRO A 161 13.86 -10.12 7.31
CA PRO A 161 13.37 -9.86 5.95
C PRO A 161 11.97 -10.37 5.64
N SER A 162 11.63 -11.54 6.18
CA SER A 162 10.29 -12.12 6.00
C SER A 162 9.19 -11.29 6.65
N ARG A 163 9.51 -10.58 7.73
CA ARG A 163 8.57 -9.69 8.42
C ARG A 163 8.27 -8.45 7.58
N GLN A 164 9.25 -7.90 6.86
CA GLN A 164 9.02 -6.78 5.94
C GLN A 164 8.00 -7.15 4.85
N TYR A 165 8.19 -8.29 4.17
CA TYR A 165 7.25 -8.79 3.16
C TYR A 165 5.87 -9.17 3.73
N LEU A 166 5.82 -9.69 4.95
CA LEU A 166 4.56 -9.96 5.62
C LEU A 166 3.83 -8.66 5.92
N LYS A 167 4.55 -7.64 6.39
CA LYS A 167 3.98 -6.37 6.81
C LYS A 167 3.47 -5.54 5.63
N THR A 168 4.09 -5.62 4.44
CA THR A 168 3.50 -5.01 3.24
C THR A 168 2.12 -5.59 2.95
N ALA A 169 1.96 -6.91 3.00
CA ALA A 169 0.67 -7.56 2.78
C ALA A 169 -0.35 -7.24 3.88
N GLU A 170 0.05 -7.24 5.17
CA GLU A 170 -0.83 -6.83 6.27
C GLU A 170 -1.33 -5.39 6.11
N ASN A 171 -0.44 -4.46 5.79
CA ASN A 171 -0.80 -3.05 5.61
C ASN A 171 -1.73 -2.86 4.39
N ALA A 172 -1.52 -3.63 3.31
CA ALA A 172 -2.43 -3.64 2.16
C ALA A 172 -3.83 -4.17 2.51
N ARG A 173 -3.92 -5.25 3.31
CA ARG A 173 -5.21 -5.78 3.79
C ARG A 173 -5.91 -4.81 4.74
N GLU A 174 -5.15 -4.12 5.60
CA GLU A 174 -5.71 -3.08 6.47
C GLU A 174 -6.33 -1.97 5.64
N ILE A 175 -5.63 -1.47 4.61
CA ILE A 175 -6.16 -0.48 3.67
C ILE A 175 -7.42 -1.02 2.98
N MET A 176 -7.39 -2.24 2.47
CA MET A 176 -8.54 -2.85 1.79
C MET A 176 -9.76 -2.93 2.70
N SER A 177 -9.58 -3.22 3.99
CA SER A 177 -10.71 -3.27 4.94
C SER A 177 -11.45 -1.95 5.12
N TYR A 178 -10.79 -0.81 4.93
CA TYR A 178 -11.47 0.49 4.91
C TYR A 178 -12.23 0.72 3.59
N LEU A 179 -11.72 0.17 2.49
CA LEU A 179 -12.34 0.33 1.17
C LEU A 179 -13.55 -0.58 0.98
N ASP A 180 -13.51 -1.80 1.54
CA ASP A 180 -14.62 -2.75 1.48
C ASP A 180 -15.90 -2.16 2.07
N GLN A 181 -15.82 -1.68 3.32
CA GLN A 181 -16.88 -0.92 3.97
C GLN A 181 -16.34 -0.18 5.19
N ALA A 182 -16.59 1.12 5.27
CA ALA A 182 -16.22 1.95 6.41
C ALA A 182 -17.43 2.75 6.92
N TYR A 183 -17.50 2.89 8.24
CA TYR A 183 -18.35 3.85 8.91
C TYR A 183 -17.57 5.14 9.13
N VAL A 184 -18.15 6.24 8.68
CA VAL A 184 -17.60 7.58 8.87
C VAL A 184 -18.47 8.31 9.88
N ASP A 185 -17.81 8.89 10.88
CA ASP A 185 -18.39 9.85 11.82
C ASP A 185 -17.51 11.10 11.82
N GLU A 186 -18.03 12.23 11.34
CA GLU A 186 -17.33 13.51 11.34
C GLU A 186 -18.22 14.62 11.89
N TYR A 187 -17.60 15.45 12.73
CA TYR A 187 -18.15 16.68 13.27
C TYR A 187 -17.21 17.84 12.96
N ILE A 188 -17.72 18.86 12.28
CA ILE A 188 -17.02 20.13 12.06
C ILE A 188 -17.82 21.26 12.69
N TYR A 189 -17.14 22.14 13.41
CA TYR A 189 -17.69 23.38 13.94
C TYR A 189 -16.81 24.54 13.51
N LYS A 190 -17.39 25.48 12.77
CA LYS A 190 -16.74 26.69 12.27
C LYS A 190 -17.39 27.91 12.89
N VAL A 191 -16.59 28.86 13.31
CA VAL A 191 -17.03 30.20 13.73
C VAL A 191 -16.18 31.20 12.99
N ASN A 192 -16.81 32.06 12.20
CA ASN A 192 -16.14 33.17 11.54
C ASN A 192 -16.82 34.47 11.97
N THR A 193 -16.01 35.39 12.49
CA THR A 193 -16.42 36.75 12.83
C THR A 193 -15.61 37.75 12.02
N THR A 194 -16.31 38.71 11.43
CA THR A 194 -15.68 39.84 10.74
C THR A 194 -16.17 41.15 11.32
N GLY A 195 -15.26 42.11 11.46
CA GLY A 195 -15.56 43.44 11.95
C GLY A 195 -14.49 44.44 11.52
N LEU A 196 -14.72 45.73 11.79
CA LEU A 196 -13.89 46.83 11.28
C LEU A 196 -12.39 46.75 11.63
N LYS A 197 -12.01 46.04 12.70
CA LYS A 197 -10.61 45.95 13.18
C LYS A 197 -10.10 44.52 13.36
N GLN A 198 -10.96 43.51 13.25
CA GLN A 198 -10.59 42.14 13.55
C GLN A 198 -11.46 41.15 12.79
N ASN A 199 -10.80 40.12 12.27
CA ASN A 199 -11.43 38.93 11.72
C ASN A 199 -10.92 37.74 12.53
N VAL A 200 -11.82 36.91 13.05
CA VAL A 200 -11.44 35.68 13.76
C VAL A 200 -12.13 34.51 13.08
N ASP A 201 -11.34 33.53 12.68
CA ASP A 201 -11.80 32.25 12.16
C ASP A 201 -11.37 31.15 13.15
N PHE A 202 -12.35 30.38 13.61
CA PHE A 202 -12.13 29.21 14.45
C PHE A 202 -12.75 28.00 13.78
N ARG A 203 -11.98 26.92 13.67
CA ARG A 203 -12.45 25.65 13.12
C ARG A 203 -12.02 24.50 14.01
N LEU A 204 -13.00 23.77 14.52
CA LEU A 204 -12.82 22.46 15.16
C LEU A 204 -13.28 21.37 14.20
N ARG A 205 -12.49 20.31 14.05
CA ARG A 205 -12.83 19.13 13.26
C ARG A 205 -12.47 17.89 14.08
N ASN A 206 -13.46 17.08 14.39
CA ASN A 206 -13.29 15.75 14.96
C ASN A 206 -13.83 14.74 13.97
N TRP A 207 -13.10 13.66 13.75
CA TRP A 207 -13.53 12.64 12.81
C TRP A 207 -13.02 11.28 13.24
N ASN A 208 -13.78 10.26 12.89
CA ASN A 208 -13.40 8.87 13.00
C ASN A 208 -13.85 8.12 11.75
N VAL A 209 -13.03 7.15 11.34
CA VAL A 209 -13.36 6.25 10.23
C VAL A 209 -13.01 4.85 10.68
N ASP A 210 -14.04 4.04 10.87
CA ASP A 210 -13.95 2.66 11.32
C ASP A 210 -14.26 1.71 10.17
N LYS A 211 -13.50 0.64 10.08
CA LYS A 211 -13.81 -0.47 9.17
C LYS A 211 -14.98 -1.27 9.76
N LEU A 212 -16.00 -1.55 8.95
CA LEU A 212 -17.16 -2.34 9.39
C LEU A 212 -17.00 -3.85 9.18
N GLY A 213 -15.89 -4.28 8.57
CA GLY A 213 -15.60 -5.70 8.37
C GLY A 213 -14.11 -6.02 8.45
N THR A 214 -13.82 -7.31 8.60
CA THR A 214 -12.48 -7.85 8.32
C THR A 214 -12.40 -8.21 6.85
N SER A 215 -11.55 -7.50 6.10
CA SER A 215 -11.27 -7.88 4.72
C SER A 215 -10.58 -9.24 4.69
N ASN A 216 -11.35 -10.29 4.37
CA ASN A 216 -10.82 -11.59 3.97
C ASN A 216 -10.39 -11.60 2.50
N SER A 217 -10.35 -10.43 1.86
CA SER A 217 -9.97 -10.26 0.48
C SER A 217 -8.60 -10.89 0.23
N LYS A 218 -8.63 -11.90 -0.65
CA LYS A 218 -7.44 -12.62 -1.08
C LYS A 218 -6.66 -11.70 -2.01
N LEU A 219 -5.58 -11.15 -1.47
CA LEU A 219 -4.73 -10.20 -2.17
C LEU A 219 -3.55 -10.88 -2.82
N LEU A 220 -3.38 -10.62 -4.11
CA LEU A 220 -2.28 -11.07 -4.93
C LEU A 220 -1.22 -9.97 -5.07
N ASN A 221 0.05 -10.27 -4.76
CA ASN A 221 1.14 -9.31 -4.93
C ASN A 221 1.59 -9.25 -6.39
N THR A 222 1.19 -8.21 -7.11
CA THR A 222 1.47 -8.07 -8.54
C THR A 222 2.83 -7.45 -8.82
N ASN A 223 3.29 -6.56 -7.95
CA ASN A 223 4.51 -5.81 -8.17
C ASN A 223 5.20 -5.45 -6.86
N VAL A 224 6.53 -5.40 -6.91
CA VAL A 224 7.39 -4.99 -5.80
C VAL A 224 8.39 -3.97 -6.31
N CYS A 225 8.63 -2.91 -5.54
CA CYS A 225 9.80 -2.06 -5.71
C CYS A 225 10.42 -1.74 -4.35
N HIS A 226 11.70 -1.39 -4.38
CA HIS A 226 12.49 -1.09 -3.21
C HIS A 226 12.86 0.39 -3.18
N SER A 227 12.75 1.01 -2.01
CA SER A 227 13.39 2.28 -1.67
C SER A 227 14.38 2.04 -0.53
N ARG A 228 15.24 3.03 -0.23
CA ARG A 228 16.31 2.92 0.77
C ARG A 228 15.87 2.32 2.11
N HIS A 229 14.67 2.68 2.56
CA HIS A 229 14.13 2.27 3.86
C HIS A 229 12.80 1.53 3.78
N PHE A 230 12.26 1.31 2.58
CA PHE A 230 10.90 0.81 2.42
C PHE A 230 10.81 -0.23 1.32
N LEU A 231 10.01 -1.25 1.58
CA LEU A 231 9.50 -2.17 0.57
C LEU A 231 8.09 -1.73 0.20
N PHE A 232 7.86 -1.53 -1.09
CA PHE A 232 6.54 -1.25 -1.63
C PHE A 232 6.06 -2.45 -2.41
N SER A 233 4.81 -2.82 -2.20
CA SER A 233 4.16 -3.89 -2.93
C SER A 233 2.78 -3.45 -3.36
N ARG A 234 2.43 -3.73 -4.61
CA ARG A 234 1.10 -3.51 -5.16
C ARG A 234 0.33 -4.82 -5.07
N PHE A 235 -0.89 -4.73 -4.56
CA PHE A 235 -1.78 -5.86 -4.39
C PHE A 235 -3.09 -5.64 -5.14
N THR A 236 -3.61 -6.70 -5.76
CA THR A 236 -4.90 -6.69 -6.44
C THR A 236 -5.78 -7.82 -5.95
N HIS A 237 -7.09 -7.69 -6.14
CA HIS A 237 -8.02 -8.81 -6.05
C HIS A 237 -8.08 -9.55 -7.40
N ASP A 238 -8.52 -10.80 -7.39
CA ASP A 238 -8.67 -11.68 -8.56
C ASP A 238 -9.57 -11.12 -9.66
N ASN A 239 -10.47 -10.18 -9.33
CA ASN A 239 -11.43 -9.62 -10.26
C ASN A 239 -10.95 -8.24 -10.74
N LEU A 240 -10.15 -8.24 -11.81
CA LEU A 240 -9.60 -7.04 -12.43
C LEU A 240 -10.66 -6.37 -13.33
N SER A 241 -11.56 -5.59 -12.75
CA SER A 241 -12.30 -4.62 -13.57
C SER A 241 -11.35 -3.50 -13.99
N VAL A 242 -11.05 -3.41 -15.28
CA VAL A 242 -10.35 -2.26 -15.85
C VAL A 242 -11.30 -1.07 -15.78
N VAL A 243 -10.88 -0.02 -15.08
CA VAL A 243 -11.64 1.23 -14.97
C VAL A 243 -10.88 2.31 -15.74
N PRO A 244 -11.57 3.18 -16.51
CA PRO A 244 -10.93 4.29 -17.18
C PRO A 244 -10.16 5.18 -16.20
N LEU A 245 -8.87 5.34 -16.47
CA LEU A 245 -8.00 6.19 -15.68
C LEU A 245 -8.06 7.63 -16.16
N LYS A 246 -8.34 8.54 -15.24
CA LYS A 246 -8.10 9.97 -15.38
C LYS A 246 -6.63 10.26 -15.04
N THR A 247 -6.04 11.29 -15.65
CA THR A 247 -4.74 11.81 -15.20
C THR A 247 -4.90 12.49 -13.83
N PHE A 248 -3.79 12.67 -13.11
CA PHE A 248 -3.78 13.36 -11.82
C PHE A 248 -4.52 14.70 -11.87
N ASP A 249 -4.18 15.57 -12.81
CA ASP A 249 -4.79 16.91 -12.91
C ASP A 249 -6.30 16.84 -13.19
N THR A 250 -6.76 15.77 -13.85
CA THR A 250 -8.18 15.58 -14.16
C THR A 250 -8.95 15.06 -12.96
N TRP A 251 -8.48 14.00 -12.28
CA TRP A 251 -9.21 13.45 -11.14
C TRP A 251 -9.09 14.31 -9.89
N PHE A 252 -8.01 15.07 -9.75
CA PHE A 252 -7.82 15.97 -8.61
C PHE A 252 -8.88 17.08 -8.58
N VAL A 253 -9.28 17.58 -9.76
CA VAL A 253 -10.31 18.62 -9.89
C VAL A 253 -11.71 18.02 -10.03
N ASN A 254 -11.85 16.93 -10.77
CA ASN A 254 -13.13 16.25 -11.00
C ASN A 254 -12.98 14.73 -10.79
N PRO A 255 -13.19 14.23 -9.56
CA PRO A 255 -13.01 12.83 -9.24
C PRO A 255 -14.18 11.93 -9.69
N HIS A 256 -15.31 12.49 -10.13
CA HIS A 256 -16.49 11.70 -10.49
C HIS A 256 -16.34 10.98 -11.83
N LEU A 257 -16.99 9.83 -11.98
CA LEU A 257 -17.23 9.20 -13.29
C LEU A 257 -18.72 9.30 -13.64
N PRO A 258 -19.14 9.17 -14.92
CA PRO A 258 -20.53 9.37 -15.32
C PRO A 258 -21.58 8.58 -14.51
N SER A 259 -21.20 7.42 -13.96
CA SER A 259 -22.11 6.54 -13.20
C SER A 259 -21.65 6.26 -11.77
N ARG A 260 -20.62 6.96 -11.26
CA ARG A 260 -20.05 6.71 -9.92
C ARG A 260 -19.56 8.00 -9.28
N GLN A 261 -19.92 8.18 -8.01
CA GLN A 261 -19.36 9.24 -7.19
C GLN A 261 -17.88 8.97 -6.92
N GLY A 262 -17.09 10.02 -6.93
CA GLY A 262 -15.68 9.96 -6.60
C GLY A 262 -15.30 11.03 -5.61
N ALA A 263 -14.25 10.77 -4.85
CA ALA A 263 -13.68 11.76 -3.94
C ALA A 263 -12.16 11.71 -3.96
N VAL A 264 -11.57 12.83 -3.56
CA VAL A 264 -10.14 12.97 -3.33
C VAL A 264 -9.92 13.16 -1.85
N GLY A 265 -9.02 12.36 -1.29
CA GLY A 265 -8.50 12.56 0.05
C GLY A 265 -7.05 12.94 0.01
N SER A 266 -6.58 13.60 1.07
CA SER A 266 -5.20 14.01 1.17
C SER A 266 -4.63 13.84 2.56
N PHE A 267 -3.32 13.61 2.63
CA PHE A 267 -2.56 13.67 3.86
C PHE A 267 -1.26 14.44 3.63
N VAL A 268 -0.98 15.41 4.50
CA VAL A 268 0.23 16.24 4.45
C VAL A 268 0.99 16.08 5.77
N GLY A 269 2.27 15.73 5.68
CA GLY A 269 3.18 15.73 6.82
C GLY A 269 3.58 14.34 7.29
N TYR A 270 3.81 14.21 8.60
CA TYR A 270 4.33 12.98 9.21
C TYR A 270 3.27 12.36 10.10
N THR A 271 3.14 11.04 10.04
CA THR A 271 2.32 10.31 11.02
C THR A 271 3.10 10.14 12.31
N ALA A 272 2.40 9.97 13.44
CA ALA A 272 3.03 9.78 14.75
C ALA A 272 3.99 8.57 14.78
N ASP A 273 3.70 7.54 13.97
CA ASP A 273 4.55 6.36 13.83
C ASP A 273 5.61 6.47 12.72
N GLY A 274 5.66 7.59 12.00
CA GLY A 274 6.59 7.86 10.90
C GLY A 274 6.43 6.91 9.70
N LYS A 275 5.35 6.11 9.63
CA LYS A 275 5.17 5.11 8.57
C LYS A 275 4.45 5.70 7.38
N PHE A 276 5.05 5.52 6.20
CA PHE A 276 4.42 5.90 4.94
C PHE A 276 3.07 5.19 4.68
N SER A 277 2.93 3.93 5.12
CA SER A 277 1.66 3.21 5.06
C SER A 277 0.55 3.92 5.85
N SER A 278 0.91 4.58 6.95
CA SER A 278 -0.04 5.35 7.75
C SER A 278 -0.45 6.63 7.02
N SER A 279 0.46 7.30 6.30
CA SER A 279 0.13 8.45 5.43
C SER A 279 -0.87 8.08 4.33
N ILE A 280 -0.67 6.93 3.66
CA ILE A 280 -1.65 6.41 2.69
C ILE A 280 -2.99 6.15 3.37
N LYS A 281 -2.99 5.47 4.53
CA LYS A 281 -4.21 5.18 5.28
C LYS A 281 -4.99 6.46 5.62
N PHE A 282 -4.31 7.51 6.08
CA PHE A 282 -4.98 8.77 6.39
C PHE A 282 -5.57 9.46 5.16
N ALA A 283 -4.85 9.49 4.03
CA ALA A 283 -5.39 10.02 2.79
C ALA A 283 -6.64 9.25 2.33
N ILE A 284 -6.64 7.92 2.47
CA ILE A 284 -7.82 7.10 2.18
C ILE A 284 -8.99 7.40 3.12
N LYS A 285 -8.72 7.53 4.44
CA LYS A 285 -9.76 7.91 5.41
C LYS A 285 -10.36 9.28 5.09
N ASP A 286 -9.53 10.25 4.73
CA ASP A 286 -9.97 11.57 4.29
C ASP A 286 -10.85 11.48 3.03
N ALA A 287 -10.47 10.67 2.05
CA ALA A 287 -11.28 10.44 0.84
C ALA A 287 -12.63 9.76 1.16
N LEU A 288 -12.66 8.82 2.12
CA LEU A 288 -13.88 8.17 2.57
C LEU A 288 -14.81 9.15 3.29
N ILE A 289 -14.26 10.09 4.05
CA ILE A 289 -15.03 11.19 4.65
C ILE A 289 -15.67 12.05 3.56
N GLU A 290 -14.92 12.43 2.54
CA GLU A 290 -15.45 13.23 1.43
C GLU A 290 -16.52 12.46 0.63
N LEU A 291 -16.38 11.13 0.43
CA LEU A 291 -17.46 10.31 -0.11
C LEU A 291 -18.70 10.29 0.80
N ALA A 292 -18.49 10.19 2.11
CA ALA A 292 -19.57 10.17 3.09
C ALA A 292 -20.37 11.48 3.07
N LYS A 293 -19.72 12.63 2.93
CA LYS A 293 -20.38 13.93 2.77
C LYS A 293 -21.22 14.04 1.51
N VAL A 294 -20.72 13.49 0.40
CA VAL A 294 -21.47 13.44 -0.87
C VAL A 294 -22.74 12.60 -0.70
N LYS A 295 -22.69 11.56 0.13
CA LYS A 295 -23.82 10.70 0.43
C LYS A 295 -24.80 11.35 1.41
N GLU A 296 -24.30 11.90 2.50
CA GLU A 296 -25.11 12.47 3.58
C GLU A 296 -24.31 13.47 4.42
N ILE A 297 -24.84 14.69 4.55
CA ILE A 297 -24.29 15.72 5.42
C ILE A 297 -25.43 16.57 5.98
N GLU A 298 -25.43 16.74 7.31
CA GLU A 298 -26.32 17.67 8.00
C GLU A 298 -25.55 18.96 8.27
N ILE A 299 -26.12 20.10 7.86
CA ILE A 299 -25.50 21.41 8.01
C ILE A 299 -26.47 22.33 8.77
N GLU A 300 -26.06 22.76 9.95
CA GLU A 300 -26.73 23.81 10.72
C GLU A 300 -25.90 25.08 10.61
N SER A 301 -26.53 26.21 10.27
CA SER A 301 -25.83 27.50 10.16
C SER A 301 -26.61 28.60 10.87
N GLU A 302 -25.89 29.40 11.65
CA GLU A 302 -26.39 30.60 12.32
C GLU A 302 -25.61 31.80 11.80
N TYR A 303 -26.31 32.88 11.42
CA TYR A 303 -25.70 34.12 10.96
C TYR A 303 -26.29 35.30 11.72
N LEU A 304 -25.42 36.12 12.30
CA LEU A 304 -25.80 37.35 12.99
C LEU A 304 -25.09 38.52 12.33
N ILE A 305 -25.85 39.58 12.08
CA ILE A 305 -25.35 40.87 11.58
C ILE A 305 -25.74 41.91 12.60
N GLU A 306 -24.76 42.61 13.16
CA GLU A 306 -25.01 43.78 14.00
C GLU A 306 -24.46 45.02 13.32
N SER A 307 -25.31 46.04 13.19
CA SER A 307 -25.00 47.34 12.63
C SER A 307 -25.25 48.42 13.67
N GLY A 308 -24.26 48.64 14.53
CA GLY A 308 -24.25 49.70 15.55
C GLY A 308 -23.27 50.80 15.16
N THR A 309 -22.18 50.94 15.92
CA THR A 309 -21.05 51.84 15.60
C THR A 309 -20.09 51.30 14.52
N GLY A 310 -20.48 50.19 13.87
CA GLY A 310 -19.76 49.49 12.80
C GLY A 310 -20.58 48.27 12.33
N ILE A 311 -20.15 47.61 11.26
CA ILE A 311 -20.72 46.34 10.81
C ILE A 311 -19.91 45.20 11.41
N PHE A 312 -20.58 44.32 12.13
CA PHE A 312 -20.05 43.05 12.63
C PHE A 312 -20.89 41.90 12.08
N THR A 313 -20.22 40.85 11.62
CA THR A 313 -20.89 39.61 11.21
C THR A 313 -20.35 38.46 12.03
N LEU A 314 -21.21 37.61 12.56
CA LEU A 314 -20.86 36.31 13.12
C LEU A 314 -21.55 35.22 12.31
N SER A 315 -20.78 34.23 11.89
CA SER A 315 -21.29 33.01 11.30
C SER A 315 -20.83 31.83 12.13
N LYS A 316 -21.76 30.93 12.45
CA LYS A 316 -21.46 29.63 13.04
C LYS A 316 -21.99 28.57 12.11
N THR A 317 -21.20 27.55 11.81
CA THR A 317 -21.60 26.42 10.98
C THR A 317 -21.21 25.14 11.69
N LYS A 318 -22.17 24.23 11.81
CA LYS A 318 -21.97 22.88 12.32
C LYS A 318 -22.28 21.91 11.18
N GLU A 319 -21.34 21.02 10.88
CA GLU A 319 -21.48 19.98 9.87
C GLU A 319 -21.34 18.63 10.57
N ILE A 320 -22.32 17.75 10.36
CA ILE A 320 -22.31 16.37 10.85
C ILE A 320 -22.41 15.42 9.66
N THR A 321 -21.55 14.41 9.65
CA THR A 321 -21.58 13.31 8.66
C THR A 321 -21.48 12.00 9.42
N SER A 322 -22.49 11.13 9.28
CA SER A 322 -22.56 9.87 10.02
C SER A 322 -23.17 8.79 9.14
N THR A 323 -22.34 8.09 8.36
CA THR A 323 -22.85 7.13 7.37
C THR A 323 -21.82 6.07 6.99
N SER A 324 -22.31 4.98 6.39
CA SER A 324 -21.46 3.92 5.85
C SER A 324 -21.17 4.15 4.38
N VAL A 325 -19.91 4.01 4.00
CA VAL A 325 -19.42 4.12 2.61
C VAL A 325 -18.59 2.90 2.23
N SER A 326 -18.59 2.58 0.94
CA SER A 326 -17.72 1.56 0.36
C SER A 326 -17.13 2.11 -0.92
N ALA A 327 -15.86 1.81 -1.18
CA ALA A 327 -15.12 2.45 -2.25
C ALA A 327 -14.09 1.52 -2.91
N LYS A 328 -13.59 1.98 -4.06
CA LYS A 328 -12.42 1.45 -4.75
C LYS A 328 -11.34 2.51 -4.81
N LEU A 329 -10.12 2.13 -4.45
CA LEU A 329 -8.94 2.95 -4.67
C LEU A 329 -8.56 2.91 -6.15
N MET A 330 -8.59 4.09 -6.78
CA MET A 330 -8.32 4.26 -8.20
C MET A 330 -6.88 4.65 -8.48
N ASP A 331 -6.35 5.60 -7.71
CA ASP A 331 -5.00 6.11 -7.90
C ASP A 331 -4.43 6.72 -6.61
N ILE A 332 -3.10 6.74 -6.52
CA ILE A 332 -2.35 7.46 -5.49
C ILE A 332 -1.34 8.38 -6.17
N LYS A 333 -1.40 9.67 -5.85
CA LYS A 333 -0.34 10.62 -6.22
C LYS A 333 0.43 11.04 -4.98
N ILE A 334 1.75 10.94 -5.07
CA ILE A 334 2.66 11.44 -4.02
C ILE A 334 3.43 12.62 -4.60
N LYS A 335 3.47 13.71 -3.85
CA LYS A 335 4.28 14.90 -4.15
C LYS A 335 5.09 15.25 -2.90
N GLU A 336 6.26 15.86 -3.10
CA GLU A 336 6.96 16.54 -2.02
C GLU A 336 6.59 18.03 -2.08
N LYS A 337 6.22 18.60 -0.93
CA LYS A 337 5.94 20.02 -0.76
C LYS A 337 6.52 20.47 0.57
N ASP A 338 7.38 21.48 0.56
CA ASP A 338 8.00 22.06 1.76
C ASP A 338 8.68 21.00 2.66
N ASN A 339 9.45 20.08 2.05
CA ASN A 339 10.09 18.93 2.71
C ASN A 339 9.11 18.00 3.44
N LYS A 340 7.84 17.96 3.02
CA LYS A 340 6.81 17.03 3.50
C LYS A 340 6.26 16.23 2.34
N LEU A 341 6.04 14.94 2.58
CA LEU A 341 5.29 14.12 1.65
C LEU A 341 3.81 14.47 1.75
N VAL A 342 3.22 14.70 0.58
CA VAL A 342 1.78 14.87 0.39
C VAL A 342 1.28 13.67 -0.39
N VAL A 343 0.35 12.94 0.21
CA VAL A 343 -0.31 11.80 -0.40
C VAL A 343 -1.71 12.22 -0.79
N TYR A 344 -2.07 12.06 -2.06
CA TYR A 344 -3.42 12.22 -2.58
C TYR A 344 -3.94 10.86 -3.01
N THR A 345 -5.19 10.58 -2.71
CA THR A 345 -5.86 9.33 -3.09
C THR A 345 -7.17 9.63 -3.77
N TRP A 346 -7.42 8.94 -4.88
CA TRP A 346 -8.69 9.03 -5.60
C TRP A 346 -9.51 7.77 -5.34
N LEU A 347 -10.70 7.95 -4.79
CA LEU A 347 -11.66 6.88 -4.54
C LEU A 347 -12.88 7.02 -5.44
N LEU A 348 -13.48 5.89 -5.81
CA LEU A 348 -14.82 5.82 -6.39
C LEU A 348 -15.73 4.98 -5.49
N GLU A 349 -16.95 5.44 -5.27
CA GLU A 349 -17.95 4.68 -4.53
C GLU A 349 -18.24 3.35 -5.26
N ASN A 350 -18.37 2.27 -4.48
CA ASN A 350 -18.81 1.00 -5.03
C ASN A 350 -20.30 1.10 -5.41
N PRO A 351 -20.72 0.50 -6.54
CA PRO A 351 -22.15 0.42 -6.84
C PRO A 351 -22.85 -0.29 -5.67
N GLN A 352 -23.94 0.31 -5.17
CA GLN A 352 -24.76 -0.33 -4.16
C GLN A 352 -25.23 -1.68 -4.71
N GLN A 353 -24.88 -2.77 -4.02
CA GLN A 353 -25.57 -4.03 -4.24
C GLN A 353 -27.00 -3.78 -3.79
N GLY A 354 -27.93 -3.67 -4.75
CA GLY A 354 -29.34 -3.62 -4.44
C GLY A 354 -29.70 -4.86 -3.62
N ASN A 355 -30.34 -4.63 -2.47
CA ASN A 355 -31.01 -5.68 -1.72
C ASN A 355 -32.15 -6.29 -2.54
#